data_AF-A0A0D0D4I3-F1
#
_entry.id   AF-A0A0D0D4I3-F1
#
_cell.length_a   1.000
_cell.length_b   1.000
_cell.length_c   1.000
_cell.angle_alpha   90.00
_cell.angle_beta   90.00
_cell.angle_gamma   90.00
#
_symmetry.space_group_name_H-M   'P 1'
#
loop_
_entity.id
_entity.type
_entity.pdbx_description
1 polymer ?
#
loop_
_entity_poly.entity_id
_entity_poly.type
_entity_poly.pdbx_seq_one_letter_code
_entity_poly.pdbx_strand_id
1 'polypeptide(L)'
;MHASKKKEAAKEALRELDIDLDTLQQEWAVQVTHQTKPLPKCGGNKVAEEVEKILALEKLVENYGGCVAQLESDLTSNGKVNIVDYNVQLAEAQSSLNKATGLLHHQETALGVVGHTNLNKLHNNVYLQAHINALALKTCI
;
A
#
# COMPACT_ATOMS: atom_id res chain seq x y z
N MET A 1 44.51 14.31 1.80
CA MET A 1 45.67 14.02 0.91
C MET A 1 45.32 13.19 -0.34
N HIS A 2 44.23 12.39 -0.36
CA HIS A 2 43.84 11.58 -1.54
C HIS A 2 43.14 12.36 -2.66
N ALA A 3 42.35 13.41 -2.35
CA ALA A 3 41.62 14.18 -3.36
C ALA A 3 42.55 14.98 -4.28
N SER A 4 43.62 15.58 -3.74
CA SER A 4 44.60 16.35 -4.52
C SER A 4 45.38 15.47 -5.50
N LYS A 5 45.76 14.24 -5.10
CA LYS A 5 46.44 13.29 -5.99
C LYS A 5 45.54 12.84 -7.15
N LYS A 6 44.25 12.58 -6.87
CA LYS A 6 43.26 12.24 -7.92
C LYS A 6 43.02 13.41 -8.88
N LYS A 7 43.02 14.64 -8.36
CA LYS A 7 42.88 15.86 -9.18
C LYS A 7 44.05 16.03 -10.16
N GLU A 8 45.28 15.81 -9.71
CA GLU A 8 46.46 15.93 -10.59
C GLU A 8 46.52 14.79 -11.62
N ALA A 9 46.19 13.55 -11.23
CA ALA A 9 46.09 12.44 -12.19
C ALA A 9 45.03 12.68 -13.27
N ALA A 10 43.89 13.27 -12.91
CA ALA A 10 42.84 13.61 -13.85
C ALA A 10 43.25 14.72 -14.83
N LYS A 11 44.03 15.71 -14.37
CA LYS A 11 44.57 16.77 -15.24
C LYS A 11 45.59 16.24 -16.24
N GLU A 12 46.45 15.31 -15.81
CA GLU A 12 47.44 14.70 -16.70
C GLU A 12 46.76 13.85 -17.78
N ALA A 13 45.77 13.05 -17.39
CA ALA A 13 44.96 12.29 -18.35
C ALA A 13 44.17 13.19 -19.33
N LEU A 14 43.67 14.34 -18.87
CA LEU A 14 43.00 15.32 -19.74
C LEU A 14 43.97 15.96 -20.75
N ARG A 15 45.23 16.20 -20.36
CA ARG A 15 46.27 16.69 -21.28
C ARG A 15 46.64 15.66 -22.34
N GLU A 16 46.65 14.37 -21.98
CA GLU A 16 46.92 13.28 -22.94
C GLU A 16 45.78 13.06 -23.94
N LEU A 17 44.54 13.35 -23.53
CA LEU A 17 43.36 13.12 -24.36
C LEU A 17 43.06 14.25 -25.36
N ASP A 18 43.71 15.41 -25.26
CA ASP A 18 43.47 16.62 -26.08
C ASP A 18 41.98 16.97 -26.22
N ILE A 19 41.20 16.64 -25.19
CA ILE A 19 39.77 16.96 -25.12
C ILE A 19 39.64 18.32 -24.46
N ASP A 20 38.98 19.23 -25.18
CA ASP A 20 38.69 20.56 -24.68
C ASP A 20 37.85 20.50 -23.38
N LEU A 21 38.32 21.23 -22.37
CA LEU A 21 37.74 21.19 -21.02
C LEU A 21 36.29 21.73 -21.02
N ASP A 22 35.97 22.67 -21.91
CA ASP A 22 34.62 23.22 -22.02
C ASP A 22 33.64 22.15 -22.53
N THR A 23 34.07 21.34 -23.49
CA THR A 23 33.31 20.18 -23.98
C THR A 23 33.00 19.19 -22.85
N LEU A 24 33.99 18.88 -22.02
CA LEU A 24 33.81 17.95 -20.89
C LEU A 24 32.83 18.50 -19.83
N GLN A 25 32.84 19.81 -19.59
CA GLN A 25 31.90 20.46 -18.67
C GLN A 25 30.47 20.46 -19.23
N GLN A 26 30.32 20.68 -20.54
CA GLN A 26 29.02 20.62 -21.20
C GLN A 26 28.45 19.19 -21.15
N GLU A 27 29.25 18.17 -21.46
CA GLU A 27 28.84 16.77 -21.37
C GLU A 27 28.47 16.37 -19.94
N TRP A 28 29.26 16.81 -18.95
CA TRP A 28 28.95 16.57 -17.55
C TRP A 28 27.64 17.24 -17.13
N ALA A 29 27.36 18.46 -17.59
CA ALA A 29 26.10 19.14 -17.32
C ALA A 29 24.90 18.41 -17.94
N VAL A 30 25.04 17.92 -19.17
CA VAL A 30 24.02 17.08 -19.84
C VAL A 30 23.81 15.77 -19.08
N GLN A 31 24.88 15.14 -18.62
CA GLN A 31 24.81 13.91 -17.86
C GLN A 31 24.13 14.12 -16.51
N VAL A 32 24.51 15.17 -15.76
CA VAL A 32 23.90 15.50 -14.47
C VAL A 32 22.42 15.77 -14.67
N THR A 33 22.03 16.60 -15.64
CA THR A 33 20.60 16.88 -15.89
C THR A 33 19.80 15.64 -16.28
N HIS A 34 20.39 14.71 -17.04
CA HIS A 34 19.76 13.42 -17.36
C HIS A 34 19.66 12.50 -16.14
N GLN A 35 20.72 12.37 -15.34
CA GLN A 35 20.77 11.48 -14.18
C GLN A 35 19.99 12.01 -12.97
N THR A 36 19.92 13.34 -12.80
CA THR A 36 19.16 14.00 -11.74
C THR A 36 17.76 14.41 -12.22
N LYS A 37 17.32 13.94 -13.38
CA LYS A 37 15.95 14.17 -13.85
C LYS A 37 15.00 13.62 -12.79
N PRO A 38 14.16 14.46 -12.17
CA PRO A 38 13.24 14.00 -11.14
C PRO A 38 12.33 12.93 -11.75
N LEU A 39 12.10 11.84 -11.00
CA LEU A 39 11.20 10.78 -11.43
C LEU A 39 9.84 11.39 -11.80
N PRO A 40 9.14 10.85 -12.82
CA PRO A 40 7.80 11.28 -13.15
C PRO A 40 6.97 11.28 -11.88
N LYS A 41 6.47 12.45 -11.48
CA LYS A 41 5.60 12.59 -10.30
C LYS A 41 4.37 11.71 -10.56
N CYS A 42 4.35 10.53 -9.92
CA CYS A 42 3.22 9.62 -9.99
C CYS A 42 1.98 10.41 -9.54
N GLY A 43 0.97 10.51 -10.40
CA GLY A 43 -0.30 11.14 -10.08
C GLY A 43 -0.84 10.55 -8.78
N GLY A 44 -1.21 11.44 -7.85
CA GLY A 44 -1.40 11.11 -6.44
C GLY A 44 -2.25 9.87 -6.18
N ASN A 45 -1.74 9.02 -5.29
CA ASN A 45 -2.39 8.20 -4.26
C ASN A 45 -3.71 7.47 -4.52
N LYS A 46 -4.37 7.54 -5.67
CA LYS A 46 -5.68 6.90 -5.88
C LYS A 46 -5.62 5.38 -5.72
N VAL A 47 -4.54 4.76 -6.22
CA VAL A 47 -4.32 3.31 -6.06
C VAL A 47 -4.03 2.97 -4.60
N ALA A 48 -3.25 3.80 -3.90
CA ALA A 48 -2.98 3.59 -2.48
C ALA A 48 -4.25 3.76 -1.63
N GLU A 49 -5.09 4.73 -1.96
CA GLU A 49 -6.37 5.01 -1.31
C GLU A 49 -7.41 3.91 -1.59
N GLU A 50 -7.45 3.36 -2.81
CA GLU A 50 -8.30 2.22 -3.13
C GLU A 50 -7.86 0.94 -2.41
N VAL A 51 -6.54 0.70 -2.34
CA VAL A 51 -5.99 -0.42 -1.57
C VAL A 51 -6.28 -0.27 -0.07
N GLU A 52 -6.17 0.94 0.47
CA GLU A 52 -6.53 1.22 1.87
C GLU A 52 -8.03 0.98 2.14
N LYS A 53 -8.91 1.34 1.21
CA LYS A 53 -10.35 1.07 1.29
C LYS A 53 -10.66 -0.42 1.26
N ILE A 54 -10.02 -1.20 0.38
CA ILE A 54 -10.20 -2.66 0.30
C ILE A 54 -9.81 -3.32 1.62
N LEU A 55 -8.64 -2.96 2.15
CA LEU A 55 -8.12 -3.55 3.40
C LEU A 55 -8.97 -3.16 4.63
N ALA A 56 -9.50 -1.94 4.65
CA ALA A 56 -10.44 -1.51 5.70
C ALA A 56 -11.74 -2.32 5.66
N LEU A 57 -12.24 -2.65 4.46
CA LEU A 57 -13.44 -3.46 4.29
C LEU A 57 -13.21 -4.92 4.71
N GLU A 58 -12.08 -5.52 4.38
CA GLU A 58 -11.71 -6.88 4.80
C GLU A 58 -11.74 -7.05 6.32
N LYS A 59 -11.12 -6.11 7.04
CA LYS A 59 -11.15 -6.10 8.51
C LYS A 59 -12.55 -5.94 9.08
N LEU A 60 -13.38 -5.14 8.42
CA LEU A 60 -14.76 -4.94 8.83
C LEU A 60 -15.55 -6.24 8.68
N VAL A 61 -15.32 -7.00 7.60
CA VAL A 61 -15.91 -8.32 7.38
C VAL A 61 -15.46 -9.32 8.43
N GLU A 62 -14.17 -9.36 8.74
CA GLU A 62 -13.63 -10.26 9.79
C GLU A 62 -14.25 -9.94 11.16
N ASN A 63 -14.34 -8.65 11.51
CA ASN A 63 -14.95 -8.21 12.75
C ASN A 63 -16.45 -8.56 12.83
N TYR A 64 -17.20 -8.29 11.76
CA TYR A 64 -18.62 -8.68 11.70
C TYR A 64 -18.80 -10.21 11.74
N GLY A 65 -17.91 -10.98 11.10
CA GLY A 65 -17.91 -12.43 11.18
C GLY A 65 -17.66 -12.94 12.61
N GLY A 66 -16.71 -12.33 13.33
CA GLY A 66 -16.45 -12.60 14.74
C GLY A 66 -17.65 -12.27 15.64
N CYS A 67 -18.28 -11.10 15.42
CA CYS A 67 -19.50 -10.72 16.12
C CYS A 67 -20.63 -11.72 15.86
N VAL A 68 -20.87 -12.12 14.61
CA VAL A 68 -21.91 -13.11 14.28
C VAL A 68 -21.65 -14.45 14.97
N ALA A 69 -20.40 -14.95 14.94
CA ALA A 69 -20.04 -16.19 15.63
C ALA A 69 -20.24 -16.11 17.15
N GLN A 70 -19.97 -14.94 17.74
CA GLN A 70 -20.19 -14.69 19.16
C GLN A 70 -21.69 -14.64 19.49
N LEU A 71 -22.50 -13.94 18.69
CA LEU A 71 -23.96 -13.87 18.84
C LEU A 71 -24.60 -15.26 18.67
N GLU A 72 -24.12 -16.08 17.74
CA GLU A 72 -24.56 -17.47 17.55
C GLU A 72 -24.18 -18.36 18.75
N SER A 73 -22.99 -18.16 19.32
CA SER A 73 -22.55 -18.84 20.54
C SER A 73 -23.40 -18.45 21.75
N ASP A 74 -23.71 -17.16 21.92
CA ASP A 74 -24.55 -16.62 22.98
C ASP A 74 -26.00 -17.11 22.87
N LEU A 75 -26.52 -17.22 21.64
CA LEU A 75 -27.85 -17.78 21.35
C LEU A 75 -27.93 -19.27 21.75
N THR A 76 -26.84 -20.02 21.52
CA THR A 76 -26.76 -21.45 21.86
C THR A 76 -26.53 -21.66 23.36
N SER A 77 -25.86 -20.72 24.04
CA SER A 77 -25.45 -20.82 25.45
C SER A 77 -26.43 -20.20 26.45
N ASN A 78 -27.25 -19.21 26.07
CA ASN A 78 -28.08 -18.46 27.02
C ASN A 78 -29.52 -18.24 26.51
N GLY A 79 -30.43 -19.14 26.87
CA GLY A 79 -31.85 -19.13 26.49
C GLY A 79 -32.73 -18.02 27.10
N LYS A 80 -32.20 -16.81 27.31
CA LYS A 80 -32.93 -15.62 27.81
C LYS A 80 -32.56 -14.32 27.12
N VAL A 81 -32.19 -14.38 25.84
CA VAL A 81 -31.99 -13.18 25.02
C VAL A 81 -33.29 -12.91 24.24
N ASN A 82 -33.69 -11.64 24.12
CA ASN A 82 -34.87 -11.23 23.36
C ASN A 82 -34.64 -11.57 21.88
N ILE A 83 -35.10 -12.75 21.46
CA ILE A 83 -34.85 -13.41 20.17
C ILE A 83 -35.16 -12.49 18.98
N VAL A 84 -36.11 -11.57 19.13
CA VAL A 84 -36.52 -10.65 18.07
C VAL A 84 -35.44 -9.59 17.80
N ASP A 85 -34.90 -8.98 18.85
CA ASP A 85 -33.88 -7.92 18.74
C ASP A 85 -32.56 -8.48 18.20
N TYR A 86 -32.23 -9.70 18.63
CA TYR A 86 -31.06 -10.43 18.15
C TYR A 86 -31.17 -10.84 16.68
N ASN A 87 -32.33 -11.33 16.23
CA ASN A 87 -32.52 -11.70 14.83
C ASN A 87 -32.46 -10.48 13.90
N VAL A 88 -32.91 -9.30 14.36
CA VAL A 88 -32.76 -8.05 13.59
C VAL A 88 -31.28 -7.66 13.47
N GLN A 89 -30.54 -7.68 14.57
CA GLN A 89 -29.09 -7.39 14.56
C GLN A 89 -28.32 -8.39 13.70
N LEU A 90 -28.69 -9.67 13.75
CA LEU A 90 -28.08 -10.72 12.94
C LEU A 90 -28.36 -10.53 11.45
N ALA A 91 -29.59 -10.18 11.07
CA ALA A 91 -29.94 -9.90 9.68
C ALA A 91 -29.23 -8.64 9.13
N GLU A 92 -29.08 -7.59 9.94
CA GLU A 92 -28.32 -6.39 9.56
C GLU A 92 -26.82 -6.67 9.40
N ALA A 93 -26.24 -7.45 10.31
CA ALA A 93 -24.84 -7.86 10.22
C ALA A 93 -24.59 -8.71 8.96
N GLN A 94 -25.47 -9.67 8.67
CA GLN A 94 -25.39 -10.49 7.46
C GLN A 94 -25.55 -9.67 6.18
N SER A 95 -26.47 -8.70 6.17
CA SER A 95 -26.64 -7.78 5.03
C SER A 95 -25.39 -6.94 4.78
N SER A 96 -24.79 -6.43 5.85
CA SER A 96 -23.55 -5.63 5.78
C SER A 96 -22.36 -6.47 5.29
N LEU A 97 -22.24 -7.71 5.77
CA LEU A 97 -21.21 -8.65 5.34
C LEU A 97 -21.35 -8.99 3.85
N ASN A 98 -22.55 -9.34 3.39
CA ASN A 98 -22.79 -9.66 1.99
C ASN A 98 -22.47 -8.48 1.06
N LYS A 99 -22.80 -7.24 1.46
CA LYS A 99 -22.46 -6.04 0.70
C LYS A 99 -20.94 -5.84 0.61
N ALA A 100 -20.23 -5.97 1.74
CA ALA A 100 -18.78 -5.82 1.77
C ALA A 100 -18.07 -6.90 0.95
N THR A 101 -18.49 -8.17 1.07
CA THR A 101 -17.97 -9.28 0.26
C THR A 101 -18.23 -9.07 -1.23
N GLY A 102 -19.42 -8.58 -1.59
CA GLY A 102 -19.75 -8.27 -2.99
C GLY A 102 -18.88 -7.16 -3.57
N LEU A 103 -18.62 -6.10 -2.80
CA LEU A 103 -17.73 -5.01 -3.20
C LEU A 103 -16.28 -5.48 -3.35
N LEU A 104 -15.81 -6.29 -2.41
CA LEU A 104 -14.47 -6.89 -2.44
C LEU A 104 -14.31 -7.76 -3.69
N HIS A 105 -15.24 -8.66 -3.95
CA HIS A 105 -15.20 -9.52 -5.12
C HIS A 105 -15.25 -8.74 -6.44
N HIS A 106 -16.04 -7.65 -6.48
CA HIS A 106 -16.07 -6.76 -7.63
C HIS A 106 -14.73 -6.04 -7.84
N GLN A 107 -14.07 -5.59 -6.77
CA GLN A 107 -12.76 -4.95 -6.88
C GLN A 107 -11.65 -5.94 -7.25
N GLU A 108 -11.69 -7.16 -6.73
CA GLU A 108 -10.79 -8.25 -7.12
C GLU A 108 -10.97 -8.62 -8.59
N THR A 109 -12.20 -8.79 -9.07
CA THR A 109 -12.43 -9.11 -10.49
C THR A 109 -12.09 -7.96 -11.44
N ALA A 110 -12.19 -6.70 -10.98
CA ALA A 110 -11.72 -5.54 -11.72
C ALA A 110 -10.18 -5.45 -11.77
N LEU A 111 -9.49 -6.01 -10.78
CA LEU A 111 -8.02 -6.13 -10.76
C LEU A 111 -7.62 -7.30 -11.66
N GLY A 112 -7.14 -7.01 -12.87
CA GLY A 112 -6.55 -8.05 -13.73
C GLY A 112 -5.38 -8.79 -13.05
N VAL A 113 -4.85 -9.84 -13.70
CA VAL A 113 -3.81 -10.74 -13.15
C VAL A 113 -2.62 -10.00 -12.52
N VAL A 114 -2.17 -8.89 -13.15
CA VAL A 114 -1.08 -8.06 -12.62
C VAL A 114 -1.48 -7.34 -11.32
N GLY A 115 -2.71 -6.84 -11.23
CA GLY A 115 -3.28 -6.22 -10.04
C GLY A 115 -3.32 -7.19 -8.86
N HIS A 116 -3.78 -8.42 -9.07
CA HIS A 116 -3.75 -9.47 -8.05
C HIS A 116 -2.34 -9.76 -7.53
N THR A 117 -1.33 -9.88 -8.41
CA THR A 117 0.05 -10.12 -7.95
C THR A 117 0.63 -8.95 -7.16
N ASN A 118 0.24 -7.71 -7.49
CA ASN A 118 0.71 -6.52 -6.80
C ASN A 118 0.04 -6.35 -5.44
N LEU A 119 -1.26 -6.69 -5.36
CA LEU A 119 -2.01 -6.70 -4.11
C LEU A 119 -1.45 -7.75 -3.15
N ASN A 120 -1.12 -8.95 -3.63
CA ASN A 120 -0.48 -9.98 -2.82
C ASN A 120 0.92 -9.55 -2.31
N LYS A 121 1.69 -8.80 -3.11
CA LYS A 121 2.98 -8.21 -2.64
C LYS A 121 2.78 -7.15 -1.56
N LEU A 122 1.74 -6.33 -1.68
CA LEU A 122 1.38 -5.31 -0.69
C LEU A 122 0.85 -5.93 0.61
N HIS A 123 0.05 -6.99 0.52
CA HIS A 123 -0.45 -7.73 1.66
C HIS A 123 0.69 -8.35 2.50
N ASN A 124 1.74 -8.84 1.84
CA ASN A 124 2.92 -9.41 2.51
C ASN A 124 3.92 -8.35 3.03
N ASN A 125 3.61 -7.05 2.90
CA ASN A 125 4.47 -5.99 3.40
C ASN A 125 4.18 -5.70 4.89
N VAL A 126 5.14 -6.07 5.75
CA VAL A 126 5.07 -5.93 7.22
C VAL A 126 4.80 -4.49 7.67
N TYR A 127 5.33 -3.50 6.96
CA TYR A 127 5.14 -2.09 7.32
C TYR A 127 3.70 -1.62 7.08
N LEU A 128 3.10 -2.02 5.95
CA LEU A 128 1.70 -1.72 5.64
C LEU A 128 0.75 -2.40 6.63
N GLN A 129 1.00 -3.67 6.96
CA GLN A 129 0.21 -4.37 7.97
C GLN A 129 0.25 -3.68 9.34
N ALA A 130 1.44 -3.26 9.81
CA ALA A 130 1.59 -2.55 11.07
C ALA A 130 0.84 -1.20 11.07
N HIS A 131 0.90 -0.46 9.97
CA HIS A 131 0.18 0.80 9.83
C HIS A 131 -1.34 0.60 9.82
N ILE A 132 -1.85 -0.38 9.06
CA ILE A 132 -3.28 -0.68 8.99
C ILE A 132 -3.81 -1.15 10.33
N ASN A 133 -3.04 -1.97 11.07
CA ASN A 133 -3.39 -2.37 12.43
C ASN A 133 -3.50 -1.16 13.37
N ALA A 134 -2.57 -0.20 13.28
CA ALA A 134 -2.63 1.02 14.08
C ALA A 134 -3.83 1.91 13.70
N LEU A 135 -4.18 2.00 12.41
CA LEU A 135 -5.33 2.77 11.95
C LEU A 135 -6.66 2.15 12.40
N ALA A 136 -6.79 0.82 12.26
CA ALA A 136 -7.97 0.08 12.69
C ALA A 136 -8.22 0.25 14.19
N LEU A 137 -7.17 0.17 15.01
CA LEU A 137 -7.28 0.40 16.45
C LEU A 137 -7.72 1.83 16.79
N LYS A 138 -7.31 2.84 16.00
CA LYS A 138 -7.69 4.24 16.22
C LYS A 138 -9.16 4.51 15.87
N THR A 139 -9.72 3.80 14.90
CA THR A 139 -11.14 3.94 14.50
C THR A 139 -12.09 3.22 15.46
N CYS A 140 -11.56 2.32 16.31
CA CYS A 140 -12.31 1.61 17.34
C CYS A 140 -12.33 2.30 18.72
N ILE A 141 -11.80 3.53 18.85
CA ILE A 141 -11.86 4.38 20.04
C ILE A 141 -12.69 5.62 19.71
#